data_AF-A0A1I5EN57-F1
#
_entry.id   AF-A0A1I5EN57-F1
#
_cell.length_a   1.000
_cell.length_b   1.000
_cell.length_c   1.000
_cell.angle_alpha   90.00
_cell.angle_beta   90.00
_cell.angle_gamma   90.00
#
_symmetry.space_group_name_H-M   'P 1'
#
loop_
_entity.id
_entity.type
_entity.pdbx_description
1 polymer ?
#
loop_
_entity_poly.entity_id
_entity_poly.type
_entity_poly.pdbx_seq_one_letter_code
_entity_poly.pdbx_strand_id
1 'polypeptide(L)'
;MPAGEARVADAFRRDVRARAPEQFPIFRSRLQGELLARLLLGPGREISMLDLAVMLRTDLASVMREVERLARAGLLVLRRTMAGRVVTRDTSSPLYEPLARLLMLTFGPAAVVAEEFGRFPAVREIYLFGAWAERYDGVPGTPPTDVEVLAIGEIGPDLAFDAAQEAAARLGLPVHPVVRTPHQWQDDTDPFLREIRTGHLTRL
;
A
#
# COMPACT_ATOMS: atom_id res chain seq x y z
N MET A 1 18.10 4.77 -9.32
CA MET A 1 16.74 4.68 -8.76
C MET A 1 16.15 6.09 -8.77
N PRO A 2 15.07 6.35 -9.53
CA PRO A 2 14.32 7.61 -9.42
C PRO A 2 13.82 7.80 -7.97
N ALA A 3 13.79 9.04 -7.49
CA ALA A 3 13.52 9.37 -6.09
C ALA A 3 12.16 8.87 -5.56
N GLY A 4 11.18 8.64 -6.44
CA GLY A 4 9.86 8.10 -6.09
C GLY A 4 9.84 6.59 -5.79
N GLU A 5 10.71 5.78 -6.41
CA GLU A 5 10.78 4.33 -6.16
C GLU A 5 11.43 4.00 -4.80
N ALA A 6 12.43 4.78 -4.40
CA ALA A 6 13.10 4.63 -3.10
C ALA A 6 12.19 4.92 -1.91
N ARG A 7 11.04 5.55 -2.18
CA ARG A 7 10.08 6.09 -1.23
C ARG A 7 8.90 5.13 -0.95
N VAL A 8 8.25 4.58 -1.98
CA VAL A 8 7.25 3.47 -1.84
C VAL A 8 7.82 2.32 -0.98
N ALA A 9 9.11 2.08 -1.16
CA ALA A 9 9.92 1.16 -0.40
C ALA A 9 9.94 1.36 1.12
N ASP A 10 9.78 2.58 1.61
CA ASP A 10 9.71 2.90 3.04
C ASP A 10 8.33 2.60 3.64
N ALA A 11 7.25 2.80 2.88
CA ALA A 11 5.90 2.46 3.33
C ALA A 11 5.72 0.94 3.53
N PHE A 12 6.13 0.12 2.56
CA PHE A 12 6.14 -1.33 2.71
C PHE A 12 7.14 -1.83 3.77
N ARG A 13 8.10 -0.99 4.18
CA ARG A 13 8.99 -1.23 5.33
C ARG A 13 8.28 -1.01 6.67
N ARG A 14 7.32 -0.10 6.74
CA ARG A 14 6.59 0.27 7.98
C ARG A 14 5.39 -0.61 8.29
N ASP A 15 5.19 -1.72 7.58
CA ASP A 15 4.00 -2.55 7.71
C ASP A 15 2.75 -1.67 7.73
N VAL A 16 2.46 -1.02 6.59
CA VAL A 16 1.17 -0.38 6.36
C VAL A 16 0.10 -1.34 6.88
N ARG A 17 -0.58 -0.94 7.95
CA ARG A 17 -1.46 -1.84 8.71
C ARG A 17 -2.67 -2.26 7.89
N ALA A 18 -2.95 -1.50 6.83
CA ALA A 18 -4.00 -1.76 5.87
C ALA A 18 -3.75 -3.09 5.15
N ARG A 19 -4.66 -4.03 5.40
CA ARG A 19 -4.79 -5.30 4.70
C ARG A 19 -5.00 -5.04 3.21
N ALA A 20 -4.40 -5.80 2.29
CA ALA A 20 -4.76 -5.69 0.87
C ALA A 20 -6.29 -5.73 0.65
N PRO A 21 -6.85 -5.00 -0.33
CA PRO A 21 -8.28 -5.11 -0.66
C PRO A 21 -8.65 -6.52 -1.14
N GLU A 22 -9.95 -6.78 -1.32
CA GLU A 22 -10.43 -8.03 -1.91
C GLU A 22 -9.63 -8.42 -3.16
N GLN A 23 -9.47 -9.73 -3.34
CA GLN A 23 -8.62 -10.34 -4.36
C GLN A 23 -8.85 -9.69 -5.72
N PHE A 24 -7.85 -8.94 -6.21
CA PHE A 24 -7.81 -8.57 -7.61
C PHE A 24 -7.86 -9.88 -8.41
N PRO A 25 -8.89 -10.11 -9.25
CA PRO A 25 -9.30 -11.45 -9.71
C PRO A 25 -8.24 -12.15 -10.59
N ILE A 26 -7.18 -11.44 -10.96
CA ILE A 26 -6.02 -11.96 -11.69
C ILE A 26 -5.03 -12.69 -10.76
N PHE A 27 -4.95 -12.33 -9.48
CA PHE A 27 -4.12 -13.05 -8.51
C PHE A 27 -4.83 -14.31 -8.04
N ARG A 28 -4.09 -15.39 -7.79
CA ARG A 28 -4.64 -16.69 -7.36
C ARG A 28 -5.03 -16.72 -5.89
N SER A 29 -4.49 -15.80 -5.11
CA SER A 29 -4.81 -15.64 -3.70
C SER A 29 -4.41 -14.26 -3.20
N ARG A 30 -5.00 -13.85 -2.07
CA ARG A 30 -4.59 -12.66 -1.33
C ARG A 30 -3.10 -12.68 -0.97
N LEU A 31 -2.59 -13.83 -0.51
CA LEU A 31 -1.17 -14.02 -0.16
C LEU A 31 -0.25 -13.72 -1.37
N GLN A 32 -0.61 -14.19 -2.56
CA GLN A 32 0.15 -13.90 -3.77
C GLN A 32 0.22 -12.40 -4.05
N GLY A 33 -0.92 -11.71 -4.00
CA GLY A 33 -1.00 -10.27 -4.23
C GLY A 33 -0.15 -9.49 -3.21
N GLU A 34 -0.28 -9.81 -1.93
CA GLU A 34 0.51 -9.15 -0.87
C GLU A 34 2.01 -9.40 -1.01
N LEU A 35 2.41 -10.64 -1.31
CA LEU A 35 3.81 -10.99 -1.51
C LEU A 35 4.40 -10.23 -2.71
N LEU A 36 3.67 -10.20 -3.82
CA LEU A 36 4.08 -9.45 -5.00
C LEU A 36 4.13 -7.94 -4.74
N ALA A 37 3.12 -7.37 -4.08
CA ALA A 37 3.10 -5.96 -3.72
C ALA A 37 4.33 -5.60 -2.87
N ARG A 38 4.63 -6.41 -1.84
CA ARG A 38 5.81 -6.18 -0.99
C ARG A 38 7.13 -6.28 -1.75
N LEU A 39 7.30 -7.29 -2.59
CA LEU A 39 8.57 -7.51 -3.29
C LEU A 39 8.78 -6.57 -4.48
N LEU A 40 7.71 -6.21 -5.19
CA LEU A 40 7.79 -5.40 -6.40
C LEU A 40 7.61 -3.90 -6.15
N LEU A 41 6.88 -3.49 -5.10
CA LEU A 41 6.69 -2.08 -4.75
C LEU A 41 7.56 -1.62 -3.58
N GLY A 42 8.03 -2.57 -2.76
CA GLY A 42 8.83 -2.28 -1.57
C GLY A 42 10.27 -1.83 -1.86
N PRO A 43 11.20 -1.94 -0.91
CA PRO A 43 12.61 -1.62 -1.15
C PRO A 43 13.26 -2.64 -2.07
N GLY A 44 14.11 -2.16 -2.98
CA GLY A 44 14.97 -3.00 -3.82
C GLY A 44 16.10 -3.64 -3.01
N ARG A 45 15.76 -4.55 -2.10
CA ARG A 45 16.70 -5.30 -1.27
C ARG A 45 16.36 -6.79 -1.29
N GLU A 46 17.32 -7.60 -0.93
CA GLU A 46 17.09 -9.02 -0.68
C GLU A 46 16.38 -9.21 0.66
N ILE A 47 15.41 -10.13 0.69
CA ILE A 47 14.63 -10.46 1.90
C ILE A 47 14.71 -11.95 2.12
N SER A 48 14.89 -12.39 3.37
CA SER A 48 14.86 -13.82 3.70
C SER A 48 13.43 -14.37 3.63
N MET A 49 13.29 -15.66 3.35
CA MET A 49 11.98 -16.32 3.36
C MET A 49 11.28 -16.24 4.72
N LEU A 50 12.07 -16.24 5.80
CA LEU A 50 11.56 -16.14 7.17
C LEU A 50 11.00 -14.75 7.45
N ASP A 51 11.73 -13.70 7.05
CA ASP A 51 11.26 -12.32 7.21
C ASP A 51 9.98 -12.10 6.41
N LEU A 52 9.90 -12.64 5.19
CA LEU A 52 8.66 -12.60 4.39
C LEU A 52 7.50 -13.30 5.09
N ALA A 53 7.72 -14.46 5.70
CA ALA A 53 6.68 -15.20 6.42
C ALA A 53 6.16 -14.40 7.62
N VAL A 54 7.06 -13.74 8.37
CA VAL A 54 6.71 -12.84 9.48
C VAL A 54 5.90 -11.65 8.97
N MET A 55 6.37 -10.95 7.92
CA MET A 55 5.69 -9.78 7.34
C MET A 55 4.29 -10.12 6.79
N LEU A 56 4.15 -11.27 6.14
CA LEU A 56 2.90 -11.74 5.55
C LEU A 56 2.00 -12.49 6.54
N ARG A 57 2.46 -12.70 7.78
CA ARG A 57 1.74 -13.43 8.84
C ARG A 57 1.23 -14.79 8.35
N THR A 58 2.09 -15.52 7.66
CA THR A 58 1.80 -16.84 7.10
C THR A 58 2.92 -17.84 7.41
N ASP A 59 2.70 -19.12 7.14
CA ASP A 59 3.72 -20.13 7.38
C ASP A 59 4.84 -20.08 6.33
N LEU A 60 6.06 -20.45 6.75
CA LEU A 60 7.24 -20.45 5.89
C LEU A 60 7.08 -21.32 4.63
N ALA A 61 6.36 -22.44 4.73
CA ALA A 61 6.17 -23.35 3.60
C ALA A 61 5.28 -22.71 2.51
N SER A 62 4.26 -21.94 2.89
CA SER A 62 3.43 -21.14 1.97
C SER A 62 4.26 -20.09 1.24
N VAL A 63 5.10 -19.34 1.96
CA VAL A 63 6.02 -18.37 1.32
C VAL A 63 6.97 -19.07 0.35
N MET A 64 7.61 -20.17 0.77
CA MET A 64 8.55 -20.91 -0.09
C MET A 64 7.89 -21.39 -1.38
N ARG A 65 6.70 -22.01 -1.29
CA ARG A 65 5.94 -22.46 -2.48
C ARG A 65 5.60 -21.31 -3.41
N GLU A 66 5.21 -20.17 -2.85
CA GLU A 66 4.80 -18.99 -3.60
C GLU A 66 5.99 -18.35 -4.33
N VAL A 67 7.07 -18.09 -3.58
CA VAL A 67 8.29 -17.49 -4.13
C VAL A 67 8.94 -18.39 -5.18
N GLU A 68 9.07 -19.70 -4.93
CA GLU A 68 9.69 -20.62 -5.90
C GLU A 68 8.92 -20.67 -7.22
N ARG A 69 7.60 -20.53 -7.18
CA ARG A 69 6.80 -20.50 -8.39
C ARG A 69 6.95 -19.18 -9.14
N LEU A 70 6.97 -18.06 -8.43
CA LEU A 70 7.21 -16.73 -9.03
C LEU A 70 8.64 -16.61 -9.59
N ALA A 71 9.62 -17.23 -8.95
CA ALA A 71 10.99 -17.31 -9.46
C ALA A 71 11.07 -18.16 -10.73
N ARG A 72 10.38 -19.31 -10.78
CA ARG A 72 10.25 -20.11 -12.01
C ARG A 72 9.58 -19.36 -13.16
N ALA A 73 8.72 -18.38 -12.84
CA ALA A 73 8.08 -17.51 -13.82
C ALA A 73 8.94 -16.29 -14.22
N GLY A 74 10.17 -16.16 -13.70
CA GLY A 74 11.06 -15.04 -14.02
C GLY A 74 10.61 -13.70 -13.43
N LEU A 75 9.83 -13.71 -12.34
CA LEU A 75 9.43 -12.49 -11.63
C LEU A 75 10.33 -12.17 -10.44
N LEU A 76 10.94 -13.21 -9.86
CA LEU A 76 11.78 -13.11 -8.66
C LEU A 76 13.11 -13.84 -8.87
N VAL A 77 14.16 -13.34 -8.26
CA VAL A 77 15.48 -13.99 -8.23
C VAL A 77 15.70 -14.62 -6.87
N LEU A 78 16.13 -15.88 -6.86
CA LEU A 78 16.50 -16.61 -5.65
C LEU A 78 18.00 -16.77 -5.55
N ARG A 79 18.55 -16.43 -4.38
CA ARG A 79 19.96 -16.62 -4.07
C ARG A 79 20.13 -17.43 -2.80
N ARG A 80 21.03 -18.41 -2.84
CA ARG A 80 21.43 -19.18 -1.66
C ARG A 80 22.44 -18.39 -0.82
N THR A 81 22.31 -18.52 0.50
CA THR A 81 23.15 -17.91 1.52
C THR A 81 23.46 -18.97 2.60
N MET A 82 24.38 -18.68 3.51
CA MET A 82 24.66 -19.57 4.65
C MET A 82 23.44 -19.72 5.59
N ALA A 83 22.57 -18.71 5.65
CA ALA A 83 21.38 -18.70 6.50
C ALA A 83 20.11 -19.20 5.78
N GLY A 84 20.22 -19.73 4.55
CA GLY A 84 19.09 -20.22 3.75
C GLY A 84 18.98 -19.52 2.40
N ARG A 85 17.76 -19.12 2.01
CA ARG A 85 17.50 -18.44 0.74
C ARG A 85 16.97 -17.04 0.96
N VAL A 86 17.45 -16.13 0.12
CA VAL A 86 16.92 -14.78 0.00
C VAL A 86 16.29 -14.60 -1.37
N VAL A 87 15.31 -13.70 -1.43
CA VAL A 87 14.58 -13.36 -2.65
C VAL A 87 14.66 -11.87 -2.91
N THR A 88 14.70 -11.51 -4.18
CA THR A 88 14.52 -10.14 -4.66
C THR A 88 13.67 -10.14 -5.93
N ARG A 89 13.20 -8.97 -6.36
CA ARG A 89 12.51 -8.79 -7.64
C ARG A 89 13.50 -8.94 -8.80
N ASP A 90 13.04 -9.48 -9.92
CA ASP A 90 13.83 -9.47 -11.15
C ASP A 90 13.47 -8.25 -12.02
N THR A 91 14.22 -7.16 -11.89
CA THR A 91 13.99 -5.95 -12.70
C THR A 91 14.43 -6.09 -14.16
N SER A 92 15.13 -7.18 -14.53
CA SER A 92 15.46 -7.48 -15.93
C SER A 92 14.29 -8.12 -16.67
N SER A 93 13.30 -8.61 -15.93
CA SER A 93 12.11 -9.23 -16.48
C SER A 93 11.23 -8.20 -17.19
N PRO A 94 10.80 -8.43 -18.45
CA PRO A 94 9.86 -7.54 -19.13
C PRO A 94 8.48 -7.52 -18.46
N LEU A 95 8.20 -8.47 -17.57
CA LEU A 95 6.95 -8.55 -16.80
C LEU A 95 6.96 -7.67 -15.56
N TYR A 96 8.13 -7.20 -15.10
CA TYR A 96 8.27 -6.47 -13.85
C TYR A 96 7.45 -5.18 -13.85
N GLU A 97 7.74 -4.26 -14.78
CA GLU A 97 7.10 -2.93 -14.81
C GLU A 97 5.56 -3.00 -15.00
N PRO A 98 5.01 -3.77 -15.96
CA PRO A 98 3.57 -3.89 -16.10
C PRO A 98 2.89 -4.44 -14.83
N LEU A 99 3.51 -5.45 -14.19
CA LEU A 99 2.95 -6.05 -12.98
C LEU A 99 3.05 -5.11 -11.77
N ALA A 100 4.17 -4.43 -11.61
CA ALA A 100 4.36 -3.42 -10.57
C ALA A 100 3.30 -2.30 -10.73
N ARG A 101 3.00 -1.87 -11.95
CA ARG A 101 1.95 -0.87 -12.20
C ARG A 101 0.56 -1.36 -11.80
N LEU A 102 0.20 -2.59 -12.13
CA LEU A 102 -1.08 -3.18 -11.69
C LEU A 102 -1.16 -3.29 -10.16
N LEU A 103 -0.07 -3.70 -9.52
CA LEU A 103 0.01 -3.75 -8.06
C LEU A 103 -0.05 -2.36 -7.43
N MET A 104 0.53 -1.34 -8.06
CA MET A 104 0.46 0.04 -7.57
C MET A 104 -0.98 0.55 -7.55
N LEU A 105 -1.74 0.25 -8.61
CA LEU A 105 -3.15 0.65 -8.72
C LEU A 105 -4.06 -0.07 -7.70
N THR A 106 -3.64 -1.22 -7.16
CA THR A 106 -4.53 -2.09 -6.36
C THR A 106 -4.09 -2.25 -4.90
N PHE A 107 -2.78 -2.31 -4.63
CA PHE A 107 -2.18 -2.46 -3.30
C PHE A 107 -1.40 -1.21 -2.87
N GLY A 108 -1.14 -0.29 -3.80
CA GLY A 108 -0.38 0.94 -3.57
C GLY A 108 -1.09 2.04 -2.76
N PRO A 109 -2.42 2.27 -2.86
CA PRO A 109 -3.05 3.46 -2.27
C PRO A 109 -2.73 3.69 -0.79
N ALA A 110 -2.93 2.68 0.05
CA ALA A 110 -2.63 2.77 1.47
C ALA A 110 -1.14 3.09 1.73
N ALA A 111 -0.22 2.45 1.01
CA ALA A 111 1.21 2.64 1.21
C ALA A 111 1.68 4.03 0.73
N VAL A 112 1.23 4.45 -0.44
CA VAL A 112 1.60 5.76 -1.02
C VAL A 112 1.03 6.90 -0.16
N VAL A 113 -0.24 6.80 0.25
CA VAL A 113 -0.88 7.82 1.10
C VAL A 113 -0.22 7.89 2.48
N ALA A 114 0.02 6.75 3.12
CA ALA A 114 0.70 6.70 4.42
C ALA A 114 2.06 7.41 4.37
N GLU A 115 2.76 7.31 3.24
CA GLU A 115 4.05 7.94 3.07
C GLU A 115 3.95 9.44 2.80
N GLU A 116 3.17 9.84 1.79
CA GLU A 116 3.11 11.24 1.37
C GLU A 116 2.50 12.15 2.44
N PHE A 117 1.52 11.65 3.19
CA PHE A 117 0.92 12.39 4.31
C PHE A 117 1.70 12.18 5.62
N GLY A 118 2.26 10.99 5.84
CA GLY A 118 2.97 10.65 7.07
C GLY A 118 4.36 11.30 7.20
N ARG A 119 4.85 11.96 6.15
CA ARG A 119 6.10 12.75 6.20
C ARG A 119 5.96 14.05 7.00
N PHE A 120 4.72 14.52 7.25
CA PHE A 120 4.46 15.75 7.97
C PHE A 120 4.28 15.49 9.47
N PRO A 121 5.13 16.03 10.36
CA PRO A 121 4.99 15.82 11.81
C PRO A 121 3.69 16.36 12.40
N ALA A 122 3.03 17.30 11.72
CA ALA A 122 1.76 17.88 12.14
C ALA A 122 0.56 16.94 11.90
N VAL A 123 0.71 15.93 11.04
CA VAL A 123 -0.30 14.89 10.79
C VAL A 123 -0.21 13.84 11.89
N ARG A 124 -1.32 13.66 12.61
CA ARG A 124 -1.42 12.72 13.74
C ARG A 124 -2.04 11.40 13.32
N GLU A 125 -3.07 11.44 12.48
CA GLU A 125 -3.77 10.25 12.01
C GLU A 125 -4.08 10.39 10.52
N ILE A 126 -4.03 9.27 9.80
CA ILE A 126 -4.32 9.21 8.37
C ILE A 126 -5.26 8.03 8.14
N TYR A 127 -6.30 8.26 7.37
CA TYR A 127 -7.26 7.24 6.98
C TYR A 127 -7.52 7.29 5.49
N LEU A 128 -7.73 6.12 4.89
CA LEU A 128 -8.55 6.03 3.69
C LEU A 128 -10.01 5.93 4.13
N PHE A 129 -10.90 6.59 3.39
CA PHE A 129 -12.34 6.42 3.51
C PHE A 129 -12.95 6.11 2.14
N GLY A 130 -14.28 5.96 2.08
CA GLY A 130 -15.01 5.72 0.84
C GLY A 130 -14.68 4.38 0.19
N ALA A 131 -14.68 4.35 -1.14
CA ALA A 131 -14.62 3.11 -1.92
C ALA A 131 -13.35 2.30 -1.64
N TRP A 132 -12.19 2.93 -1.42
CA TRP A 132 -11.00 2.19 -1.02
C TRP A 132 -11.15 1.56 0.35
N ALA A 133 -11.62 2.29 1.37
CA ALA A 133 -11.80 1.72 2.69
C ALA A 133 -12.77 0.52 2.66
N GLU A 134 -13.86 0.61 1.89
CA GLU A 134 -14.76 -0.52 1.61
C GLU A 134 -14.04 -1.72 0.99
N ARG A 135 -13.22 -1.53 -0.05
CA ARG A 135 -12.46 -2.62 -0.69
C ARG A 135 -11.47 -3.27 0.27
N TYR A 136 -10.82 -2.46 1.11
CA TYR A 136 -9.90 -2.92 2.16
C TYR A 136 -10.62 -3.75 3.24
N ASP A 137 -11.89 -3.44 3.53
CA ASP A 137 -12.75 -4.16 4.49
C ASP A 137 -13.48 -5.39 3.91
N GLY A 138 -13.31 -5.69 2.63
CA GLY A 138 -13.94 -6.86 2.02
C GLY A 138 -15.33 -6.61 1.44
N VAL A 139 -15.74 -5.34 1.31
CA VAL A 139 -17.03 -5.01 0.70
C VAL A 139 -16.88 -5.11 -0.82
N PRO A 140 -17.67 -5.91 -1.55
CA PRO A 140 -17.59 -5.98 -3.01
C PRO A 140 -18.11 -4.73 -3.71
N GLY A 141 -17.60 -4.44 -4.90
CA GLY A 141 -18.14 -3.40 -5.78
C GLY A 141 -17.19 -3.03 -6.92
N THR A 142 -17.49 -1.95 -7.63
CA THR A 142 -16.63 -1.50 -8.75
C THR A 142 -15.22 -1.13 -8.26
N PRO A 143 -14.19 -1.29 -9.11
CA PRO A 143 -12.87 -0.76 -8.81
C PRO A 143 -12.93 0.75 -8.53
N PRO A 144 -12.37 1.24 -7.41
CA PRO A 144 -12.31 2.67 -7.13
C PRO A 144 -11.57 3.44 -8.23
N THR A 145 -12.06 4.63 -8.56
CA THR A 145 -11.49 5.49 -9.62
C THR A 145 -10.61 6.62 -9.09
N ASP A 146 -10.67 6.87 -7.78
CA ASP A 146 -9.91 7.89 -7.05
C ASP A 146 -9.57 7.35 -5.66
N VAL A 147 -8.77 8.10 -4.89
CA VAL A 147 -8.39 7.79 -3.52
C VAL A 147 -8.80 8.92 -2.59
N GLU A 148 -9.69 8.64 -1.66
CA GLU A 148 -10.15 9.59 -0.66
C GLU A 148 -9.36 9.44 0.64
N VAL A 149 -8.75 10.53 1.10
CA VAL A 149 -7.83 10.53 2.24
C VAL A 149 -8.31 11.50 3.30
N LEU A 150 -8.46 11.04 4.53
CA LEU A 150 -8.65 11.91 5.70
C LEU A 150 -7.32 12.05 6.44
N ALA A 151 -6.78 13.26 6.48
CA ALA A 151 -5.60 13.60 7.29
C ALA A 151 -6.04 14.43 8.51
N ILE A 152 -5.76 13.90 9.71
CA ILE A 152 -6.07 14.56 10.97
C ILE A 152 -4.79 15.18 11.55
N GLY A 153 -4.77 16.50 11.70
CA GLY A 153 -3.60 17.22 12.19
C GLY A 153 -3.64 18.72 11.91
N GLU A 154 -2.60 19.42 12.36
CA GLU A 154 -2.41 20.85 12.09
C GLU A 154 -1.62 21.06 10.79
N ILE A 155 -2.07 20.43 9.70
CA ILE A 155 -1.45 20.55 8.37
C ILE A 155 -2.18 21.62 7.55
N GLY A 156 -1.42 22.49 6.88
CA GLY A 156 -1.99 23.49 5.98
C GLY A 156 -2.64 22.85 4.75
N PRO A 157 -3.76 23.38 4.23
CA PRO A 157 -4.43 22.85 3.05
C PRO A 157 -3.50 22.68 1.83
N ASP A 158 -2.60 23.63 1.60
CA ASP A 158 -1.65 23.60 0.48
C ASP A 158 -0.69 22.40 0.57
N LEU A 159 -0.16 22.11 1.76
CA LEU A 159 0.74 20.97 1.97
C LEU A 159 0.02 19.62 1.78
N ALA A 160 -1.25 19.54 2.21
CA ALA A 160 -2.06 18.36 2.00
C ALA A 160 -2.43 18.18 0.52
N PHE A 161 -2.69 19.29 -0.19
CA PHE A 161 -2.92 19.28 -1.63
C PHE A 161 -1.66 18.81 -2.39
N ASP A 162 -0.49 19.33 -2.06
CA ASP A 162 0.78 18.89 -2.65
C ASP A 162 1.02 17.40 -2.39
N ALA A 163 0.76 16.92 -1.17
CA ALA A 163 0.87 15.50 -0.83
C ALA A 163 -0.08 14.63 -1.66
N ALA A 164 -1.32 15.09 -1.88
CA ALA A 164 -2.28 14.42 -2.73
C ALA A 164 -1.83 14.39 -4.19
N GLN A 165 -1.27 15.48 -4.71
CA GLN A 165 -0.75 15.54 -6.08
C GLN A 165 0.43 14.58 -6.28
N GLU A 166 1.36 14.51 -5.34
CA GLU A 166 2.46 13.54 -5.36
C GLU A 166 1.96 12.10 -5.28
N ALA A 167 0.99 11.83 -4.40
CA ALA A 167 0.34 10.52 -4.31
C ALA A 167 -0.38 10.16 -5.62
N ALA A 168 -1.08 11.10 -6.23
CA ALA A 168 -1.81 10.91 -7.48
C ALA A 168 -0.87 10.60 -8.65
N ALA A 169 0.25 11.33 -8.74
CA ALA A 169 1.28 11.08 -9.75
C ALA A 169 1.89 9.67 -9.62
N ARG A 170 2.10 9.20 -8.38
CA ARG A 170 2.63 7.86 -8.10
C ARG A 170 1.63 6.74 -8.36
N LEU A 171 0.36 6.95 -8.02
CA LEU A 171 -0.69 5.93 -8.16
C LEU A 171 -1.25 5.88 -9.58
N GLY A 172 -1.24 7.00 -10.30
CA GLY A 172 -1.98 7.13 -11.56
C GLY A 172 -3.50 7.21 -11.35
N LEU A 173 -3.94 7.59 -10.14
CA LEU A 173 -5.33 7.82 -9.76
C LEU A 173 -5.44 9.19 -9.08
N PRO A 174 -6.54 9.95 -9.27
CA PRO A 174 -6.81 11.14 -8.48
C PRO A 174 -6.78 10.83 -6.98
N VAL A 175 -6.25 11.77 -6.18
CA VAL A 175 -6.25 11.68 -4.72
C VAL A 175 -6.92 12.92 -4.15
N HIS A 176 -7.90 12.72 -3.28
CA HIS A 176 -8.73 13.78 -2.71
C HIS A 176 -8.49 13.88 -1.20
N PRO A 177 -7.73 14.90 -0.74
CA PRO A 177 -7.47 15.08 0.68
C PRO A 177 -8.59 15.84 1.38
N VAL A 178 -9.02 15.31 2.51
CA VAL A 178 -9.83 16.00 3.52
C VAL A 178 -8.93 16.23 4.73
N VAL A 179 -8.70 17.49 5.08
CA VAL A 179 -7.89 17.86 6.25
C VAL A 179 -8.81 18.30 7.38
N ARG A 180 -8.57 17.79 8.59
CA ARG A 180 -9.26 18.24 9.81
C ARG A 180 -8.30 18.31 10.99
N THR A 181 -8.52 19.27 11.89
CA THR A 181 -7.86 19.24 13.19
C THR A 181 -8.48 18.15 14.08
N PRO A 182 -7.78 17.68 15.13
CA PRO A 182 -8.36 16.73 16.09
C PRO A 182 -9.68 17.22 16.71
N HIS A 183 -9.80 18.53 16.95
CA HIS A 183 -11.03 19.14 17.47
C HIS A 183 -12.17 19.03 16.46
N GLN A 184 -11.94 19.41 15.20
CA GLN A 184 -12.95 19.30 14.14
C GLN A 184 -13.38 17.85 13.90
N TRP A 185 -12.46 16.90 14.04
CA TRP A 185 -12.80 15.48 13.89
C TRP A 185 -13.67 14.94 15.02
N GLN A 186 -13.58 15.49 16.23
CA GLN A 186 -14.43 15.12 17.36
C GLN A 186 -15.77 15.85 17.36
N ASP A 187 -15.84 17.00 16.68
CA ASP A 187 -17.05 17.78 16.54
C ASP A 187 -18.09 17.05 15.68
N ASP A 188 -19.33 17.02 16.16
CA ASP A 188 -20.47 16.39 15.48
C ASP A 188 -21.35 17.37 14.71
N THR A 189 -20.90 18.61 14.52
CA THR A 189 -21.65 19.61 13.75
C THR A 189 -21.51 19.49 12.24
N ASP A 190 -20.45 18.85 11.73
CA ASP A 190 -20.19 18.65 10.29
C ASP A 190 -20.83 17.32 9.80
N PRO A 191 -21.91 17.36 8.99
CA PRO A 191 -22.59 16.14 8.51
C PRO A 191 -21.68 15.24 7.68
N PHE A 192 -20.72 15.81 6.94
CA PHE A 192 -19.79 15.05 6.11
C PHE A 192 -18.79 14.27 6.98
N LEU A 193 -18.29 14.87 8.06
CA LEU A 193 -17.44 14.13 9.00
C LEU A 193 -18.21 13.05 9.75
N ARG A 194 -19.49 13.29 10.04
CA ARG A 194 -20.35 12.26 10.63
C ARG A 194 -20.49 11.07 9.68
N GLU A 195 -20.74 11.31 8.40
CA GLU A 195 -20.79 10.26 7.37
C GLU A 195 -19.50 9.44 7.33
N ILE A 196 -18.34 10.11 7.25
CA ILE A 196 -17.03 9.45 7.26
C ILE A 196 -16.83 8.61 8.53
N ARG A 197 -17.20 9.13 9.72
CA ARG A 197 -17.10 8.40 11.00
C ARG A 197 -17.97 7.14 11.05
N THR A 198 -19.14 7.20 10.42
CA THR A 198 -20.09 6.07 10.40
C THR A 198 -19.80 5.06 9.28
N GLY A 199 -19.00 5.44 8.28
CA GLY A 199 -18.60 4.60 7.16
C GLY A 199 -17.37 3.73 7.44
N HIS A 200 -16.82 3.18 6.36
CA HIS A 200 -15.59 2.38 6.39
C HIS A 200 -14.35 3.28 6.49
N LEU A 201 -13.47 2.96 7.44
CA LEU A 201 -12.23 3.70 7.68
C LEU A 201 -11.04 2.74 7.78
N THR A 202 -10.09 2.89 6.87
CA THR A 202 -8.83 2.16 6.91
C THR A 202 -7.74 3.05 7.48
N ARG A 203 -7.32 2.80 8.72
CA ARG A 203 -6.19 3.49 9.35
C ARG A 203 -4.87 3.08 8.70
N LEU A 204 -4.04 4.07 8.38
CA LEU A 204 -2.73 3.88 7.76
C LEU A 204 -1.59 3.85 8.79
#